data_AF-A0A534RYF5-F1
#
_entry.id   AF-A0A534RYF5-F1
#
_cell.length_a   1.000
_cell.length_b   1.000
_cell.length_c   1.000
_cell.angle_alpha   90.00
_cell.angle_beta   90.00
_cell.angle_gamma   90.00
#
_symmetry.space_group_name_H-M   'P 1'
#
loop_
_entity.id
_entity.type
_entity.pdbx_description
1 polymer ?
#
loop_
_entity_poly.entity_id
_entity_poly.type
_entity_poly.pdbx_seq_one_letter_code
_entity_poly.pdbx_strand_id
1 'polypeptide(L)' 'MGKRRMINFAKAGFPHYEEVEEEGMAKPCAMGIPWVNIDTLKTLDRRHIRRTGPKGEPLEDQGSQTNTS' A
#
# COMPACT_ATOMS: atom_id res chain seq x y z
N MET A 1 -2.80 -7.12 27.09
CA MET A 1 -3.27 -6.83 25.71
C MET A 1 -2.61 -7.84 24.78
N GLY A 2 -3.37 -8.44 23.85
CA GLY A 2 -2.84 -9.43 22.92
C GLY A 2 -2.04 -8.76 21.80
N LYS A 3 -0.85 -9.27 21.50
CA LYS A 3 -0.09 -8.88 20.30
C LYS A 3 -0.59 -9.70 19.12
N ARG A 4 -0.92 -9.04 18.02
CA ARG A 4 -1.36 -9.70 16.79
C ARG A 4 -0.30 -9.56 15.71
N ARG A 5 -0.12 -10.59 14.89
CA ARG A 5 0.78 -10.54 13.74
C ARG A 5 0.12 -9.77 12.59
N MET A 6 0.82 -8.78 12.06
CA MET A 6 0.44 -8.01 10.88
C MET A 6 1.49 -8.23 9.79
N ILE A 7 1.07 -8.47 8.55
CA ILE A 7 1.99 -8.59 7.41
C ILE A 7 2.09 -7.23 6.70
N ASN A 8 3.30 -6.78 6.40
CA ASN A 8 3.53 -5.57 5.62
C ASN A 8 4.17 -5.91 4.27
N PHE A 9 3.36 -5.90 3.21
CA PHE A 9 3.76 -6.24 1.85
C PHE A 9 4.64 -5.20 1.17
N ALA A 10 4.74 -3.99 1.73
CA ALA A 10 5.65 -2.94 1.25
C ALA A 10 7.05 -3.03 1.87
N LYS A 11 7.24 -3.78 2.95
CA LYS A 11 8.55 -4.03 3.57
C LYS A 11 9.15 -5.32 2.98
N ALA A 12 10.34 -5.19 2.40
CA ALA A 12 11.14 -6.35 1.98
C ALA A 12 11.90 -6.94 3.17
N GLY A 13 12.01 -8.28 3.23
CA GLY A 13 12.77 -8.99 4.27
C GLY A 13 11.95 -10.00 5.07
N PHE A 14 12.64 -10.97 5.67
CA PHE A 14 12.04 -12.02 6.49
C PHE A 14 12.39 -11.82 7.97
N PRO A 15 11.46 -12.01 8.92
CA PRO A 15 10.05 -12.38 8.71
C PRO A 15 9.20 -11.22 8.16
N HIS A 16 8.26 -11.52 7.27
CA HIS A 16 7.36 -10.52 6.65
C HIS A 16 6.23 -10.04 7.59
N TYR A 17 6.26 -10.43 8.86
CA TYR A 17 5.24 -10.07 9.84
C TYR A 17 5.85 -9.28 11.01
N GLU A 18 5.08 -8.34 11.54
CA GLU A 18 5.39 -7.60 12.76
C GLU A 18 4.31 -7.86 13.81
N GLU A 19 4.71 -7.94 15.08
CA GLU A 19 3.76 -8.01 16.19
C GLU A 19 3.27 -6.60 16.52
N VAL A 20 1.96 -6.39 16.47
CA VAL A 20 1.33 -5.09 16.66
C VAL A 20 0.36 -5.18 17.83
N GLU A 21 0.43 -4.18 18.72
CA GLU A 21 -0.52 -4.02 19.81
C GLU A 21 -1.80 -3.35 19.31
N GLU A 22 -2.94 -3.94 19.64
CA GLU A 22 -4.26 -3.37 19.40
C GLU A 22 -4.68 -2.65 20.68
N GLU A 23 -4.26 -1.38 20.83
CA GLU A 23 -4.58 -0.48 21.96
C GLU A 23 -6.07 -0.07 21.95
N GLY A 24 -6.98 -1.04 21.91
CA GLY A 24 -8.43 -0.80 21.76
C GLY A 24 -8.88 -0.37 20.37
N MET A 25 -7.94 -0.21 19.41
CA MET A 25 -8.22 0.15 18.03
C MET A 25 -7.91 -1.03 17.11
N ALA A 26 -8.88 -1.41 16.27
CA ALA A 26 -8.69 -2.46 15.28
C ALA A 26 -7.63 -2.02 14.26
N LYS A 27 -6.56 -2.81 14.13
CA LYS A 27 -5.51 -2.59 13.13
C LYS A 27 -5.66 -3.63 12.00
N PRO A 28 -5.41 -3.27 10.74
CA PRO A 28 -5.52 -4.19 9.62
C PRO A 28 -4.53 -5.36 9.73
N CYS A 29 -4.92 -6.54 9.26
CA CYS A 29 -4.08 -7.75 9.27
C CYS A 29 -2.94 -7.70 8.23
N ALA A 30 -3.15 -6.90 7.19
CA ALA A 30 -2.24 -6.74 6.06
C ALA A 30 -2.13 -5.26 5.72
N MET A 31 -0.90 -4.80 5.51
CA MET A 31 -0.55 -3.42 5.17
C MET A 31 0.35 -3.38 3.95
N GLY A 32 0.43 -2.22 3.30
CA GLY A 32 1.36 -2.01 2.19
C GLY A 32 1.00 -2.76 0.90
N ILE A 33 -0.21 -3.34 0.79
CA ILE A 33 -0.70 -3.91 -0.47
C ILE A 33 -1.12 -2.74 -1.36
N PRO A 34 -0.43 -2.49 -2.49
CA PRO A 34 -0.92 -1.51 -3.43
C PRO A 34 -2.23 -2.01 -4.04
N TRP A 35 -3.23 -1.14 -4.11
CA TRP A 35 -4.51 -1.43 -4.77
C TRP A 35 -4.34 -1.88 -6.22
N VAL A 36 -3.26 -1.42 -6.86
CA VAL A 36 -2.93 -1.70 -8.25
C VAL A 36 -1.54 -2.33 -8.32
N ASN A 37 -1.42 -3.50 -8.95
CA ASN A 37 -0.12 -4.14 -9.18
C ASN A 37 0.81 -3.22 -10.01
N ILE A 38 2.10 -3.22 -9.69
CA ILE A 38 3.17 -2.50 -10.40
C ILE A 38 3.13 -2.71 -11.91
N ASP A 39 2.86 -3.93 -12.39
CA ASP A 39 2.79 -4.20 -13.83
C ASP A 39 1.59 -3.54 -14.50
N THR A 40 0.49 -3.41 -13.76
CA THR A 40 -0.66 -2.60 -14.19
C THR A 40 -0.28 -1.13 -14.24
N LEU A 41 0.44 -0.60 -13.24
CA LEU A 41 0.94 0.79 -13.25
C LEU A 41 1.85 1.06 -14.45
N LYS A 42 2.81 0.17 -14.75
CA LYS A 42 3.67 0.26 -15.94
C LYS A 42 2.86 0.25 -17.24
N THR A 43 1.80 -0.55 -17.29
CA THR A 43 0.93 -0.64 -18.47
C THR A 43 0.13 0.65 -18.67
N LEU A 44 -0.39 1.24 -17.59
CA LEU A 44 -1.11 2.53 -17.63
C LEU A 44 -0.19 3.65 -18.11
N ASP A 45 1.04 3.71 -17.59
CA ASP A 45 2.06 4.67 -17.99
C ASP A 45 2.42 4.57 -19.49
N ARG A 46 2.71 3.36 -19.98
CA ARG A 46 2.99 3.10 -21.41
C ARG A 46 1.83 3.47 -22.34
N ARG A 47 0.59 3.40 -21.84
CA ARG A 47 -0.61 3.73 -22.62
C ARG A 47 -1.08 5.17 -22.41
N HIS A 48 -0.35 5.96 -21.62
CA HIS A 48 -0.75 7.31 -21.22
C HIS A 48 -2.17 7.38 -20.64
N ILE A 49 -2.60 6.31 -19.95
CA ILE A 49 -3.91 6.25 -19.30
C ILE A 49 -3.77 6.91 -17.94
N ARG A 50 -4.53 7.99 -17.71
CA ARG A 50 -4.56 8.67 -16.42
C ARG A 50 -5.11 7.73 -15.35
N ARG A 51 -4.43 7.66 -14.20
CA ARG A 51 -4.92 6.89 -13.06
C ARG A 51 -6.18 7.53 -12.49
N THR A 52 -7.13 6.70 -12.09
CA THR A 52 -8.38 7.14 -11.48
C THR A 52 -8.57 6.55 -10.09
N GLY A 53 -9.28 7.27 -9.25
CA GLY A 53 -9.74 6.79 -7.95
C GLY A 53 -10.93 5.83 -8.09
N PRO A 54 -11.43 5.28 -6.97
CA PRO A 54 -12.53 4.32 -6.97
C PRO A 54 -13.84 4.85 -7.57
N LYS A 55 -14.02 6.18 -7.67
CA LYS A 55 -15.19 6.82 -8.27
C LYS A 55 -14.92 7.37 -9.67
N GLY A 56 -13.80 7.00 -10.30
CA GLY A 56 -13.44 7.40 -11.66
C GLY A 56 -12.83 8.81 -11.78
N GLU A 57 -12.65 9.51 -10.66
CA GLU A 57 -11.98 10.79 -10.60
C GLU A 57 -10.49 10.64 -10.95
N PRO A 58 -9.91 11.52 -11.77
CA PRO A 58 -8.47 11.62 -11.95
C PRO A 58 -7.74 11.65 -10.61
N LEU A 59 -6.80 10.73 -10.39
CA LEU A 59 -5.83 10.90 -9.32
C LEU A 59 -4.87 12.01 -9.75
N GLU A 60 -4.67 13.01 -8.89
CA GLU A 60 -3.61 13.98 -9.08
C GLU A 60 -2.28 13.22 -9.16
N ASP A 61 -1.44 13.57 -10.14
CA ASP A 61 -0.11 13.00 -10.27
C ASP A 61 0.68 13.42 -9.03
N GLN A 62 0.64 12.59 -7.99
CA GLN A 62 1.55 12.70 -6.86
C GLN A 62 2.90 12.24 -7.39
N GLY A 63 3.59 13.14 -8.10
CA GLY A 63 4.94 12.94 -8.55
C GLY A 63 5.75 12.38 -7.40
N SER A 64 6.19 11.14 -7.55
CA SER A 64 7.17 10.47 -6.69
C SER A 64 7.07 10.88 -5.22
N GLN A 65 6.17 10.26 -4.44
CA GLN A 65 6.37 10.19 -3.00
C GLN A 65 7.68 9.43 -2.76
N THR A 66 8.78 10.18 -2.77
CA THR A 66 10.07 9.81 -2.24
C THR A 66 9.85 9.71 -0.74
N ASN A 67 9.74 8.48 -0.23
CA ASN A 67 9.82 8.18 1.18
C ASN A 67 11.07 8.87 1.76
N THR A 68 10.87 10.00 2.43
CA THR A 68 11.87 10.61 3.30
C THR A 68 11.18 10.90 4.62
N SER A 69 11.35 9.99 5.58
CA SER A 69 11.67 10.22 7.00
C SER A 69 11.53 8.92 7.77
#